data_AF-A0A831SK63-F1
#
_entry.id   AF-A0A831SK63-F1
#
_cell.length_a   1.000
_cell.length_b   1.000
_cell.length_c   1.000
_cell.angle_alpha   90.00
_cell.angle_beta   90.00
_cell.angle_gamma   90.00
#
_symmetry.space_group_name_H-M   'P 1'
#
loop_
_entity.id
_entity.type
_entity.pdbx_description
1 polymer ?
#
loop_
_entity_poly.entity_id
_entity_poly.type
_entity_poly.pdbx_seq_one_letter_code
_entity_poly.pdbx_strand_id
1 'polypeptide(L)' 'MGIDFKKIPLSAGVYLFKNRDGEILYIGKAKNLRTRIRDHF' A
#
# COMPACT_ATOMS: atom_id res chain seq x y z
N MET A 1 8.17 -8.60 -10.87
CA MET A 1 6.73 -8.69 -10.51
C MET A 1 6.31 -7.31 -10.04
N GLY A 2 5.55 -6.57 -10.87
CA GLY A 2 5.20 -5.17 -10.60
C GLY A 2 3.92 -5.04 -9.77
N ILE A 3 3.74 -3.90 -9.11
CA ILE A 3 2.51 -3.57 -8.39
C ILE A 3 1.41 -3.24 -9.42
N ASP A 4 0.31 -3.98 -9.40
CA ASP A 4 -0.89 -3.62 -10.17
C ASP A 4 -1.75 -2.65 -9.37
N PHE A 5 -1.54 -1.35 -9.60
CA PHE A 5 -2.29 -0.28 -8.93
C PHE A 5 -3.79 -0.32 -9.19
N LYS A 6 -4.27 -0.99 -10.25
CA LYS A 6 -5.71 -1.08 -10.53
C LYS A 6 -6.45 -1.95 -9.52
N LYS A 7 -5.74 -2.88 -8.86
CA LYS A 7 -6.29 -3.72 -7.79
C LYS A 7 -6.33 -3.04 -6.42
N ILE A 8 -5.66 -1.90 -6.27
CA ILE A 8 -5.66 -1.14 -5.03
C ILE A 8 -6.93 -0.27 -4.96
N PRO A 9 -7.72 -0.33 -3.88
CA PRO A 9 -8.98 0.40 -3.78
C PRO A 9 -8.78 1.92 -3.71
N LEU A 10 -9.76 2.66 -4.27
CA LEU A 10 -9.88 4.12 -4.21
C LEU A 10 -10.62 4.57 -2.94
N SER A 11 -10.43 3.88 -1.82
CA SER A 11 -11.14 4.11 -0.57
C SER A 11 -10.18 4.33 0.59
N ALA A 12 -10.74 4.74 1.73
CA ALA A 12 -10.00 4.83 2.98
C ALA A 12 -9.60 3.44 3.48
N GLY A 13 -8.49 3.37 4.20
CA GLY A 13 -8.03 2.13 4.83
C GLY A 13 -6.62 2.23 5.38
N VAL A 14 -6.09 1.07 5.74
CA VAL A 14 -4.75 0.86 6.29
C VAL A 14 -3.96 -0.03 5.33
N TYR A 15 -2.66 0.21 5.19
CA TYR A 15 -1.74 -0.59 4.39
C TYR A 15 -0.50 -0.95 5.19
N LEU A 16 0.13 -2.06 4.81
CA LEU A 16 1.36 -2.56 5.43
C LEU A 16 2.43 -2.71 4.36
N PHE A 17 3.63 -2.22 4.64
CA PHE A 17 4.82 -2.64 3.90
C PHE A 17 5.52 -3.73 4.68
N LYS A 18 5.85 -4.81 3.98
CA LYS A 18 6.52 -5.98 4.53
C LYS A 18 7.84 -6.21 3.80
N ASN A 19 8.84 -6.75 4.49
CA ASN A 19 10.03 -7.24 3.83
C ASN A 19 9.74 -8.57 3.10
N ARG A 20 10.77 -9.17 2.51
CA ARG A 20 10.66 -10.41 1.75
C ARG A 20 10.29 -11.61 2.63
N ASP A 21 10.64 -11.54 3.92
CA ASP A 21 10.34 -12.57 4.93
C ASP A 21 8.96 -12.38 5.57
N GLY A 22 8.22 -11.34 5.16
CA GLY A 22 6.86 -11.05 5.62
C GLY A 22 6.79 -10.21 6.90
N GLU A 23 7.92 -9.77 7.44
CA GLU A 23 7.99 -8.90 8.61
C GLU A 23 7.46 -7.51 8.25
N ILE A 24 6.64 -6.93 9.14
CA ILE A 24 6.05 -5.61 8.92
C ILE A 24 7.12 -4.55 9.17
N LEU A 25 7.42 -3.77 8.13
CA LEU A 25 8.36 -2.64 8.19
C LEU A 25 7.64 -1.32 8.49
N TYR A 26 6.40 -1.18 8.01
CA TYR A 26 5.64 0.05 8.12
C TYR A 26 4.13 -0.22 8.07
N ILE A 27 3.37 0.54 8.84
CA ILE A 27 1.91 0.58 8.80
C ILE A 27 1.48 2.03 8.57
N GLY A 28 0.66 2.26 7.54
CA GLY A 28 0.12 3.58 7.20
C GLY A 28 -1.38 3.55 7.03
N LYS A 29 -2.03 4.71 7.18
CA LYS A 29 -3.45 4.91 6.85
C LYS A 29 -3.62 5.98 5.78
N ALA A 30 -4.67 5.86 4.97
CA ALA A 30 -4.99 6.85 3.94
C ALA A 30 -6.50 7.01 3.75
N LYS A 31 -6.92 8.18 3.27
CA LYS A 31 -8.28 8.40 2.75
C LYS A 31 -8.49 7.78 1.36
N ASN A 32 -7.41 7.61 0.60
CA ASN A 32 -7.38 6.91 -0.69
C ASN A 32 -6.11 6.06 -0.74
N LEU A 33 -6.26 4.73 -0.68
CA LEU A 33 -5.13 3.80 -0.64
C LEU A 33 -4.31 3.81 -1.93
N ARG A 34 -4.96 3.85 -3.10
CA ARG A 34 -4.25 3.84 -4.39
C ARG A 34 -3.34 5.04 -4.56
N THR A 35 -3.85 6.25 -4.35
CA THR A 35 -3.05 7.47 -4.48
C THR A 35 -1.89 7.45 -3.49
N ARG A 36 -2.17 7.11 -2.22
CA ARG A 36 -1.12 7.09 -1.20
C ARG A 36 -0.02 6.08 -1.49
N ILE A 37 -0.37 4.87 -1.96
CA ILE A 37 0.63 3.83 -2.26
C ILE A 37 1.45 4.24 -3.50
N ARG A 38 0.84 4.90 -4.49
CA ARG A 38 1.57 5.41 -5.66
C ARG A 38 2.56 6.54 -5.33
N ASP A 39 2.32 7.33 -4.28
CA ASP A 39 3.28 8.37 -3.88
C ASP A 39 4.58 7.80 -3.29
N HIS A 40 4.60 6.51 -2.92
CA HIS A 40 5.80 5.84 -2.41
C HIS A 40 6.61 5.12 -3.50
N PHE A 41 6.05 4.91 -4.70
CA PHE A 41 6.63 4.08 -5.78
C PHE A 41 6.37 4.66 -7.18
#